data_AF-A0A5N0HU23-F1
#
_entry.id   AF-A0A5N0HU23-F1
#
_cell.length_a   1.000
_cell.length_b   1.000
_cell.length_c   1.000
_cell.angle_alpha   90.00
_cell.angle_beta   90.00
_cell.angle_gamma   90.00
#
_symmetry.space_group_name_H-M   'P 1'
#
loop_
_entity.id
_entity.type
_entity.pdbx_description
1 polymer ?
#
loop_
_entity_poly.entity_id
_entity_poly.type
_entity_poly.pdbx_seq_one_letter_code
_entity_poly.pdbx_strand_id
1 'polypeptide(L)' 'MSKTAQRWAVNYLRHVETDYDWRRDCVAGRVGVVEARLLIGEQVLNAIADQYRCLAAECARQKAARL' A
#
# COMPACT_ATOMS: atom_id res chain seq x y z
N MET A 1 8.07 6.64 16.70
CA MET A 1 8.14 5.20 16.36
C MET A 1 9.49 4.90 15.73
N SER A 2 10.04 3.70 15.94
CA SER A 2 11.19 3.22 15.17
C SER A 2 10.80 2.99 13.71
N LYS A 3 11.78 2.99 12.79
CA LYS A 3 11.54 2.69 11.37
C LYS A 3 10.87 1.32 11.17
N THR A 4 11.27 0.32 11.95
CA THR A 4 10.68 -1.02 11.92
C THR A 4 9.21 -1.00 12.33
N ALA A 5 8.86 -0.27 13.39
CA ALA A 5 7.47 -0.16 13.84
C ALA A 5 6.59 0.54 12.79
N GLN A 6 7.09 1.60 12.14
CA GLN A 6 6.36 2.26 11.05
C GLN A 6 6.11 1.33 9.86
N ARG A 7 7.13 0.58 9.45
CA ARG A 7 7.01 -0.42 8.38
C ARG A 7 5.94 -1.46 8.71
N TRP A 8 5.96 -1.99 9.93
CA TRP A 8 4.98 -2.98 10.38
C TRP A 8 3.57 -2.38 10.45
N ALA A 9 3.41 -1.17 10.98
CA ALA A 9 2.12 -0.49 11.03
C ALA A 9 1.53 -0.29 9.63
N VAL A 10 2.31 0.23 8.67
CA VAL A 10 1.83 0.42 7.29
C VAL A 10 1.49 -0.92 6.62
N ASN A 11 2.30 -1.96 6.85
CA ASN A 11 2.01 -3.28 6.31
C ASN A 11 0.74 -3.89 6.92
N TYR A 12 0.56 -3.77 8.23
CA TYR A 12 -0.64 -4.22 8.92
C TYR A 12 -1.88 -3.50 8.37
N LEU A 13 -1.87 -2.17 8.34
CA LEU A 13 -2.98 -1.39 7.82
C LEU A 13 -3.31 -1.79 6.37
N ARG A 14 -2.29 -1.94 5.52
CA ARG A 14 -2.51 -2.33 4.12
C ARG A 14 -3.10 -3.73 3.99
N HIS A 15 -2.53 -4.74 4.63
CA HIS A 15 -2.90 -6.14 4.39
C HIS A 15 -4.06 -6.63 5.24
N VAL A 16 -4.29 -6.03 6.41
CA VAL A 16 -5.27 -6.50 7.39
C VAL A 16 -6.48 -5.57 7.47
N GLU A 17 -6.27 -4.26 7.41
CA GLU A 17 -7.34 -3.26 7.60
C GLU A 17 -7.89 -2.72 6.28
N THR A 18 -7.49 -3.27 5.14
CA THR A 18 -8.06 -2.92 3.83
C THR A 18 -8.19 -4.16 2.94
N ASP A 19 -9.05 -4.09 1.92
CA ASP A 19 -9.21 -5.13 0.91
C ASP A 19 -8.03 -5.19 -0.09
N TYR A 20 -6.84 -4.69 0.26
CA TYR A 20 -5.69 -4.57 -0.65
C TYR A 20 -5.36 -5.87 -1.39
N ASP A 21 -5.27 -6.98 -0.66
CA ASP A 21 -4.88 -8.26 -1.24
C ASP A 21 -5.99 -8.80 -2.16
N TRP A 22 -7.24 -8.76 -1.70
CA TRP A 22 -8.39 -9.15 -2.53
C TRP A 22 -8.47 -8.33 -3.82
N ARG A 23 -8.30 -7.01 -3.75
CA ARG A 23 -8.30 -6.13 -4.94
C ARG A 23 -7.19 -6.49 -5.94
N ARG A 24 -6.01 -6.89 -5.46
CA ARG A 24 -4.88 -7.32 -6.30
C ARG A 24 -5.10 -8.69 -6.95
N ASP A 25 -5.89 -9.55 -6.31
CA ASP A 25 -6.27 -10.85 -6.85
C ASP A 25 -7.39 -10.72 -7.89
N CYS A 26 -8.34 -9.80 -7.70
CA CYS A 26 -9.40 -9.54 -8.68
C CYS A 26 -8.92 -9.13 -10.08
N VAL A 27 -7.69 -8.61 -10.18
CA VAL A 27 -7.08 -8.20 -11.45
C VAL A 27 -6.10 -9.24 -12.01
N ALA A 28 -5.90 -10.36 -11.31
CA ALA A 28 -5.00 -11.43 -11.77
C ALA A 28 -5.45 -12.00 -13.13
N GLY A 29 -4.48 -12.30 -14.00
CA GLY A 29 -4.73 -12.89 -15.32
C GLY A 29 -5.34 -11.94 -16.36
N ARG A 30 -5.53 -10.65 -16.03
CA ARG A 30 -6.02 -9.64 -16.96
C ARG A 30 -4.86 -8.92 -17.66
N VAL A 31 -5.09 -8.44 -18.87
CA VAL A 31 -4.17 -7.52 -19.54
C VAL A 31 -4.06 -6.24 -18.72
N GLY A 32 -2.84 -5.73 -18.51
CA GLY A 32 -2.59 -4.56 -17.65
C GLY A 32 -2.56 -4.86 -16.15
N VAL A 33 -2.41 -6.13 -15.76
CA VAL A 33 -2.38 -6.56 -14.34
C VAL A 33 -1.27 -5.88 -13.53
N VAL A 34 -0.12 -5.57 -14.14
CA VAL A 34 1.01 -4.96 -13.45
C VAL A 34 0.67 -3.53 -13.04
N GLU A 35 0.19 -2.74 -13.99
CA GLU A 35 -0.23 -1.35 -13.82
C GLU A 35 -1.39 -1.26 -12.83
N ALA A 36 -2.38 -2.16 -12.96
CA ALA A 36 -3.51 -2.23 -12.03
C ALA A 36 -3.04 -2.49 -10.59
N ARG A 37 -2.11 -3.43 -10.39
CA ARG A 37 -1.57 -3.74 -9.06
C ARG A 37 -0.77 -2.58 -8.46
N LEU A 38 -0.03 -1.83 -9.27
CA LEU A 38 0.67 -0.63 -8.84
C LEU A 38 -0.33 0.45 -8.39
N LEU A 39 -1.34 0.74 -9.22
CA LEU A 39 -2.37 1.73 -8.92
C LEU A 39 -3.14 1.40 -7.63
N ILE A 40 -3.51 0.13 -7.44
CA ILE A 40 -4.17 -0.34 -6.20
C ILE A 40 -3.26 -0.08 -4.99
N GLY A 41 -1.96 -0.37 -5.09
CA GLY A 41 -0.98 -0.12 -4.03
C GLY A 41 -0.82 1.36 -3.71
N GLU A 42 -0.75 2.22 -4.72
CA GLU A 42 -0.67 3.66 -4.52
C GLU A 42 -1.91 4.22 -3.84
N GLN A 43 -3.10 3.83 -4.29
CA GLN A 43 -4.37 4.27 -3.70
C GLN A 43 -4.46 3.90 -2.22
N VAL A 44 -4.11 2.66 -1.85
CA VAL A 44 -4.14 2.23 -0.44
C VAL A 44 -3.09 2.98 0.39
N LEU A 45 -1.87 3.13 -0.11
CA LEU A 45 -0.83 3.87 0.60
C LEU A 45 -1.14 5.37 0.76
N ASN A 46 -1.81 5.98 -0.22
CA ASN A 46 -2.28 7.36 -0.10
C ASN A 46 -3.36 7.47 0.97
N ALA A 47 -4.36 6.58 0.95
CA ALA A 47 -5.42 6.57 1.98
C ALA A 47 -4.85 6.39 3.40
N ILE A 48 -3.85 5.50 3.58
CA ILE A 48 -3.15 5.35 4.86
C ILE A 48 -2.41 6.63 5.25
N ALA A 49 -1.70 7.27 4.33
CA ALA A 49 -0.95 8.50 4.60
C ALA A 49 -1.87 9.68 4.96
N ASP A 50 -3.05 9.76 4.33
CA ASP A 50 -4.05 10.80 4.58
C ASP A 50 -4.67 10.65 5.98
N GLN A 51 -5.04 9.41 6.35
CA GLN A 51 -5.63 9.10 7.65
C GLN A 51 -4.59 9.16 8.78
N TYR A 52 -3.39 8.63 8.54
CA TYR A 52 -2.32 8.52 9.53
C TYR A 52 -1.10 9.32 9.08
N ARG A 53 -1.17 10.65 9.22
CA ARG A 53 -0.09 11.56 8.76
C ARG A 53 1.29 11.23 9.31
N CYS A 54 1.39 10.62 10.49
CA CYS A 54 2.66 10.17 11.09
C CYS A 54 3.33 8.99 10.33
N LEU A 55 2.60 8.33 9.43
CA LEU A 55 3.08 7.23 8.57
C LEU A 55 3.32 7.67 7.11
N ALA A 56 3.06 8.93 6.76
CA ALA A 56 3.14 9.41 5.37
C ALA A 56 4.53 9.21 4.74
N ALA A 57 5.61 9.44 5.51
CA ALA A 57 6.98 9.24 5.03
C ALA A 57 7.27 7.76 4.71
N GLU A 58 6.77 6.83 5.53
CA GLU A 58 6.92 5.39 5.28
C GLU A 58 6.07 4.95 4.07
N CYS A 59 4.86 5.49 3.92
CA CYS A 59 4.02 5.25 2.75
C CYS A 59 4.73 5.74 1.47
N ALA A 60 5.31 6.94 1.48
CA ALA A 60 6.09 7.47 0.37
C ALA A 60 7.30 6.59 0.03
N ARG A 61 8.05 6.11 1.04
CA ARG A 61 9.17 5.18 0.85
C ARG A 61 8.72 3.88 0.18
N GLN A 62 7.58 3.31 0.61
CA GLN A 62 7.04 2.07 0.02
C GLN A 62 6.42 2.27 -1.36
N LYS A 63 5.97 3.48 -1.73
CA LYS A 63 5.61 3.82 -3.11
C LYS A 63 6.86 3.85 -3.99
N ALA A 64 7.89 4.56 -3.57
CA ALA A 64 9.14 4.70 -4.31
C ALA A 64 9.85 3.35 -4.56
N ALA A 65 9.74 2.39 -3.63
CA ALA A 65 10.32 1.05 -3.79
C ALA A 65 9.54 0.13 -4.76
N ARG A 66 8.39 0.58 -5.30
CA ARG A 66 7.56 -0.17 -6.25
C ARG A 66 7.66 0.36 -7.69
N LEU A 67 8.24 1.55 -7.87
CA LEU A 67 8.65 2.10 -9.15
C LEU A 67 10.02 1.53 -9.52
#